data_AF-A0A9X2HXQ3-F1
#
_entry.id   AF-A0A9X2HXQ3-F1
#
_cell.length_a   1.000
_cell.length_b   1.000
_cell.length_c   1.000
_cell.angle_alpha   90.00
_cell.angle_beta   90.00
_cell.angle_gamma   90.00
#
_symmetry.space_group_name_H-M   'P 1'
#
loop_
_entity.id
_entity.type
_entity.pdbx_description
1 polymer ?
#
loop_
_entity_poly.entity_id
_entity_poly.type
_entity_poly.pdbx_seq_one_letter_code
_entity_poly.pdbx_strand_id
1 'polypeptide(L)'
;MKLRTLVPLVLTFGWLTGCQTPPDRQQLENQNAQLEADLARARAQIATLETQEQQLRAQVDELSRVMAVLDTEKTVRVQESSQLRGQVRRYVQNEIDELKDFMMQSNLLDYVGGELVERSGIDNDPKLLIDLANPMPGTGTLTGVSAYFLKPGTFTVQVLRPVQDELLVIWKSAVLSAEQAGEQRINFPVSVGVEQGDVIGYIFHQPGTLSFDQGTGNTLYTESAPNLGQSVKIRALDGDDEKRAYPVGVYGLLN
;
A
#
# COMPACT_ATOMS: atom_id res chain seq x y z
N MET A 1 -32.98 53.40 57.75
CA MET A 1 -33.76 54.24 58.70
C MET A 1 -32.88 55.40 59.13
N LYS A 2 -33.43 56.62 59.24
CA LYS A 2 -32.74 57.94 59.33
C LYS A 2 -32.05 58.37 58.01
N LEU A 3 -32.02 59.61 57.48
CA LEU A 3 -32.56 60.97 57.76
C LEU A 3 -31.39 61.98 57.68
N ARG A 4 -31.41 62.95 56.74
CA ARG A 4 -30.97 64.38 56.87
C ARG A 4 -30.85 65.11 55.51
N THR A 5 -31.71 66.10 55.21
CA THR A 5 -31.50 67.59 55.23
C THR A 5 -30.67 68.15 54.06
N LEU A 6 -31.00 69.28 53.39
CA LEU A 6 -31.37 70.62 53.90
C LEU A 6 -32.21 71.52 52.92
N VAL A 7 -32.67 72.69 53.42
CA VAL A 7 -33.56 73.73 52.81
C VAL A 7 -33.09 75.13 53.29
N PRO A 8 -32.88 76.17 52.43
CA PRO A 8 -33.89 77.14 51.91
C PRO A 8 -33.90 77.20 50.34
N LEU A 9 -34.68 77.99 49.56
CA LEU A 9 -35.47 79.25 49.65
C LEU A 9 -34.73 80.59 49.39
N VAL A 10 -34.97 81.21 48.22
CA VAL A 10 -34.82 82.67 47.94
C VAL A 10 -35.86 83.10 46.88
N LEU A 11 -36.65 84.15 47.17
CA LEU A 11 -37.49 84.91 46.22
C LEU A 11 -36.59 85.93 45.46
N THR A 12 -36.90 86.54 44.31
CA THR A 12 -38.13 87.28 43.97
C THR A 12 -38.12 87.71 42.48
N PHE A 13 -39.30 88.10 41.98
CA PHE A 13 -39.62 88.68 40.66
C PHE A 13 -38.62 89.66 40.02
N GLY A 14 -38.52 89.58 38.68
CA GLY A 14 -38.02 90.63 37.78
C GLY A 14 -38.54 90.38 36.36
N TRP A 15 -39.24 91.35 35.75
CA TRP A 15 -39.88 91.18 34.43
C TRP A 15 -38.89 91.34 33.26
N LEU A 16 -39.10 90.63 32.15
CA LEU A 16 -39.41 91.16 30.80
C LEU A 16 -39.05 90.20 29.64
N THR A 17 -39.90 90.23 28.61
CA THR A 17 -39.65 89.89 27.18
C THR A 17 -39.12 88.51 26.76
N GLY A 18 -39.95 87.80 25.98
CA GLY A 18 -39.56 87.45 24.61
C GLY A 18 -39.33 85.97 24.27
N CYS A 19 -39.81 85.56 23.09
CA CYS A 19 -39.41 84.37 22.35
C CYS A 19 -39.60 82.99 23.01
N GLN A 20 -40.85 82.62 23.26
CA GLN A 20 -41.26 81.23 22.99
C GLN A 20 -41.50 81.13 21.48
N THR A 21 -40.55 80.60 20.72
CA THR A 21 -40.70 80.39 19.28
C THR A 21 -41.84 79.41 19.02
N PRO A 22 -42.77 79.69 18.08
CA PRO A 22 -43.71 78.68 17.63
C PRO A 22 -42.95 77.52 16.97
N PRO A 23 -43.44 76.28 17.03
CA PRO A 23 -42.83 75.18 16.29
C PRO A 23 -42.84 75.51 14.79
N ASP A 24 -41.66 75.53 14.19
CA ASP A 24 -41.46 75.94 12.80
C ASP A 24 -42.10 74.92 11.85
N ARG A 25 -43.31 75.23 11.39
CA ARG A 25 -44.05 74.37 10.44
C ARG A 25 -43.29 74.16 9.15
N GLN A 26 -42.51 75.15 8.71
CA GLN A 26 -41.73 75.06 7.48
C GLN A 26 -40.54 74.11 7.65
N GLN A 27 -39.96 74.05 8.86
CA GLN A 27 -38.97 73.03 9.21
C GLN A 27 -39.57 71.60 9.19
N LEU A 28 -40.79 71.43 9.70
CA LEU A 28 -41.50 70.13 9.69
C LEU A 28 -41.92 69.68 8.28
N GLU A 29 -42.39 70.59 7.43
CA GLU A 29 -42.71 70.30 6.03
C GLU A 29 -41.46 69.91 5.24
N ASN A 30 -40.34 70.62 5.43
CA ASN A 30 -39.05 70.25 4.85
C ASN A 30 -38.56 68.88 5.34
N GLN A 31 -38.74 68.55 6.62
CA GLN A 31 -38.40 67.24 7.17
C GLN A 31 -39.27 66.12 6.58
N ASN A 32 -40.57 66.34 6.40
CA ASN A 32 -41.44 65.36 5.74
C ASN A 32 -41.03 65.13 4.29
N ALA A 33 -40.77 66.18 3.51
CA ALA A 33 -40.31 66.05 2.12
C ALA A 33 -38.96 65.33 2.02
N GLN A 34 -38.03 65.58 2.96
CA GLN A 34 -36.75 64.87 3.07
C GLN A 34 -36.97 63.38 3.39
N LEU A 35 -37.82 63.06 4.36
CA LEU A 35 -38.13 61.68 4.76
C LEU A 35 -38.86 60.90 3.65
N GLU A 36 -39.74 61.53 2.88
CA GLU A 36 -40.38 60.94 1.70
C GLU A 36 -39.35 60.62 0.59
N ALA A 37 -38.41 61.54 0.34
CA ALA A 37 -37.34 61.33 -0.63
C ALA A 37 -36.37 60.21 -0.21
N ASP A 38 -36.02 60.14 1.08
CA ASP A 38 -35.16 59.09 1.62
C ASP A 38 -35.90 57.72 1.68
N LEU A 39 -37.20 57.70 1.96
CA LEU A 39 -38.05 56.50 1.82
C LEU A 39 -38.12 56.01 0.37
N ALA A 40 -38.27 56.92 -0.60
CA ALA A 40 -38.28 56.57 -2.02
C ALA A 40 -36.92 56.00 -2.46
N ARG A 41 -35.81 56.59 -2.01
CA ARG A 41 -34.44 56.09 -2.26
C ARG A 41 -34.22 54.72 -1.62
N ALA A 42 -34.63 54.52 -0.37
CA ALA A 42 -34.52 53.24 0.33
C ALA A 42 -35.35 52.14 -0.37
N ARG A 43 -36.58 52.44 -0.81
CA ARG A 43 -37.41 51.50 -1.59
C ARG A 43 -36.75 51.09 -2.92
N ALA A 44 -36.15 52.04 -3.64
CA ALA A 44 -35.42 51.74 -4.88
C ALA A 44 -34.16 50.88 -4.63
N GLN A 45 -33.45 51.12 -3.51
CA GLN A 45 -32.33 50.29 -3.09
C GLN A 45 -32.77 48.87 -2.70
N ILE A 46 -33.87 48.72 -1.94
CA ILE A 46 -34.44 47.42 -1.57
C ILE A 46 -34.78 46.62 -2.83
N ALA A 47 -35.52 47.19 -3.79
CA ALA A 47 -35.87 46.50 -5.04
C ALA A 47 -34.63 46.09 -5.86
N THR A 48 -33.56 46.90 -5.82
CA THR A 48 -32.28 46.57 -6.47
C THR A 48 -31.58 45.40 -5.76
N LEU A 49 -31.53 45.42 -4.44
CA LEU A 49 -30.94 44.36 -3.61
C LEU A 49 -31.71 43.04 -3.71
N GLU A 50 -33.04 43.08 -3.71
CA GLU A 50 -33.90 41.90 -3.94
C GLU A 50 -33.63 41.28 -5.32
N THR A 51 -33.44 42.10 -6.35
CA THR A 51 -33.09 41.63 -7.70
C THR A 51 -31.70 40.98 -7.72
N GLN A 52 -30.71 41.59 -7.05
CA GLN A 52 -29.36 41.02 -6.92
C GLN A 52 -29.36 39.72 -6.11
N GLU A 53 -30.16 39.63 -5.04
CA GLU A 53 -30.30 38.44 -4.23
C GLU A 53 -30.90 37.28 -5.04
N GLN A 54 -31.95 37.54 -5.83
CA GLN A 54 -32.53 36.53 -6.73
C GLN A 54 -31.51 36.05 -7.77
N GLN A 55 -30.71 36.94 -8.36
CA GLN A 55 -29.65 36.58 -9.30
C GLN A 55 -28.54 35.74 -8.63
N LEU A 56 -28.12 36.11 -7.42
CA LEU A 56 -27.11 35.36 -6.66
C LEU A 56 -27.60 33.98 -6.25
N ARG A 57 -28.86 33.86 -5.79
CA ARG A 57 -29.50 32.56 -5.49
C ARG A 57 -29.50 31.65 -6.72
N ALA A 58 -29.93 32.17 -7.88
CA ALA A 58 -29.92 31.41 -9.14
C ALA A 58 -28.50 30.97 -9.56
N GLN A 59 -27.47 31.79 -9.32
CA GLN A 59 -26.07 31.42 -9.57
C GLN A 59 -25.57 30.34 -8.61
N VAL A 60 -25.96 30.38 -7.33
CA VAL A 60 -25.61 29.35 -6.33
C VAL A 60 -26.28 28.01 -6.65
N ASP A 61 -27.54 28.02 -7.08
CA ASP A 61 -28.26 26.82 -7.51
C ASP A 61 -27.60 26.20 -8.75
N GLU A 62 -27.24 27.00 -9.75
CA GLU A 62 -26.55 26.55 -10.96
C GLU A 62 -25.14 26.03 -10.65
N LEU A 63 -24.38 26.69 -9.78
CA LEU A 63 -23.07 26.19 -9.33
C LEU A 63 -23.20 24.86 -8.58
N SER A 64 -24.19 24.69 -7.71
CA SER A 64 -24.46 23.41 -7.03
C SER A 64 -24.80 22.30 -8.02
N ARG A 65 -25.61 22.61 -9.04
CA ARG A 65 -25.95 21.68 -10.12
C ARG A 65 -24.71 21.24 -10.91
N VAL A 66 -23.86 22.19 -11.30
CA VAL A 66 -22.61 21.92 -12.03
C VAL A 66 -21.64 21.11 -11.17
N MET A 67 -21.48 21.43 -9.88
CA MET A 67 -20.65 20.65 -8.96
C MET A 67 -21.13 19.20 -8.84
N ALA A 68 -22.43 18.96 -8.67
CA ALA A 68 -22.98 17.60 -8.59
C ALA A 68 -22.75 16.77 -9.87
N VAL A 69 -22.83 17.40 -11.06
CA VAL A 69 -22.49 16.75 -12.33
C VAL A 69 -20.99 16.44 -12.40
N LEU A 70 -20.12 17.39 -12.06
CA LEU A 70 -18.67 17.21 -12.08
C LEU A 70 -18.19 16.13 -11.10
N ASP A 71 -18.75 16.06 -9.89
CA ASP A 71 -18.43 14.99 -8.93
C ASP A 71 -18.90 13.62 -9.43
N THR A 72 -20.05 13.56 -10.10
CA THR A 72 -20.54 12.33 -10.75
C THR A 72 -19.61 11.89 -11.88
N GLU A 73 -19.28 12.78 -12.82
CA GLU A 73 -18.33 12.49 -13.92
C GLU A 73 -16.95 12.07 -13.41
N LYS A 74 -16.43 12.77 -12.41
CA LYS A 74 -15.14 12.47 -11.78
C LYS A 74 -15.14 11.09 -11.14
N THR A 75 -16.23 10.74 -10.44
CA THR A 75 -16.40 9.41 -9.82
C THR A 75 -16.44 8.31 -10.88
N VAL A 76 -17.21 8.50 -11.96
CA VAL A 76 -17.27 7.55 -13.10
C VAL A 76 -15.88 7.38 -13.73
N ARG A 77 -15.18 8.47 -14.09
CA ARG A 77 -13.83 8.39 -14.68
C ARG A 77 -12.82 7.69 -13.76
N VAL A 78 -12.88 7.92 -12.45
CA VAL A 78 -11.99 7.24 -11.47
C VAL A 78 -12.31 5.75 -11.42
N GLN A 79 -13.58 5.36 -11.43
CA GLN A 79 -14.00 3.96 -11.45
C GLN A 79 -13.56 3.26 -12.75
N GLU A 80 -13.86 3.85 -13.92
CA GLU A 80 -13.47 3.32 -15.23
C GLU A 80 -11.94 3.18 -15.37
N SER A 81 -11.19 4.22 -14.99
CA SER A 81 -9.72 4.18 -15.00
C SER A 81 -9.16 3.09 -14.09
N SER A 82 -9.78 2.85 -12.94
CA SER A 82 -9.37 1.79 -12.01
C SER A 82 -9.69 0.39 -12.54
N GLN A 83 -10.85 0.21 -13.17
CA GLN A 83 -11.23 -1.05 -13.83
C GLN A 83 -10.30 -1.35 -15.02
N LEU A 84 -10.05 -0.36 -15.88
CA LEU A 84 -9.14 -0.49 -17.02
C LEU A 84 -7.71 -0.84 -16.58
N ARG A 85 -7.17 -0.16 -15.55
CA ARG A 85 -5.86 -0.50 -14.95
C ARG A 85 -5.84 -1.94 -14.43
N GLY A 86 -6.94 -2.41 -13.81
CA GLY A 86 -7.08 -3.79 -13.34
C GLY A 86 -7.24 -4.83 -14.46
N GLN A 87 -7.76 -4.46 -15.62
CA GLN A 87 -7.78 -5.30 -16.83
C GLN A 87 -6.39 -5.38 -17.45
N VAL A 88 -5.73 -4.23 -17.71
CA VAL A 88 -4.38 -4.15 -18.27
C VAL A 88 -3.37 -4.89 -17.41
N ARG A 89 -3.43 -4.75 -16.07
CA ARG A 89 -2.54 -5.50 -15.17
C ARG A 89 -2.69 -7.01 -15.32
N ARG A 90 -3.93 -7.53 -15.34
CA ARG A 90 -4.18 -8.97 -15.50
C ARG A 90 -3.72 -9.47 -16.87
N TYR A 91 -3.99 -8.71 -17.93
CA TYR A 91 -3.52 -9.06 -19.27
C TYR A 91 -1.99 -9.16 -19.34
N VAL A 92 -1.28 -8.15 -18.83
CA VAL A 92 0.20 -8.15 -18.76
C VAL A 92 0.73 -9.27 -17.87
N GLN A 93 0.06 -9.60 -16.76
CA GLN A 93 0.44 -10.74 -15.91
C GLN A 93 0.30 -12.07 -16.65
N ASN A 94 -0.82 -12.30 -17.34
CA ASN A 94 -1.03 -13.52 -18.13
C ASN A 94 0.05 -13.68 -19.23
N GLU A 95 0.33 -12.63 -20.00
CA GLU A 95 1.37 -12.66 -21.05
C GLU A 95 2.78 -12.93 -20.48
N ILE A 96 3.08 -12.40 -19.28
CA ILE A 96 4.33 -12.69 -18.56
C ILE A 96 4.39 -14.16 -18.11
N ASP A 97 3.27 -14.70 -17.62
CA ASP A 97 3.22 -16.07 -17.10
C ASP A 97 3.24 -17.10 -18.26
N GLU A 98 2.56 -16.84 -19.38
CA GLU A 98 2.67 -17.62 -20.62
C GLU A 98 4.11 -17.62 -21.16
N LEU A 99 4.81 -16.48 -21.12
CA LEU A 99 6.22 -16.39 -21.51
C LEU A 99 7.13 -17.20 -20.59
N LYS A 100 6.92 -17.15 -19.26
CA LYS A 100 7.68 -17.99 -18.29
C LYS A 100 7.50 -19.47 -18.59
N ASP A 101 6.26 -19.92 -18.81
CA ASP A 101 5.95 -21.31 -19.10
C ASP A 101 6.61 -21.78 -20.41
N PHE A 102 6.61 -20.94 -21.45
CA PHE A 102 7.35 -21.21 -22.69
C PHE A 102 8.86 -21.36 -22.46
N MET A 103 9.46 -20.48 -21.64
CA MET A 103 10.90 -20.52 -21.33
C MET A 103 11.28 -21.77 -20.52
N MET A 104 10.43 -22.19 -19.57
CA MET A 104 10.60 -23.47 -18.86
C MET A 104 10.56 -24.67 -19.80
N GLN A 105 9.53 -24.76 -20.64
CA GLN A 105 9.33 -25.90 -21.55
C GLN A 105 10.47 -26.01 -22.57
N SER A 106 11.05 -24.87 -22.96
CA SER A 106 12.14 -24.79 -23.92
C SER A 106 13.54 -24.98 -23.31
N ASN A 107 13.65 -25.23 -22.00
CA ASN A 107 14.91 -25.27 -21.24
C ASN A 107 15.79 -24.02 -21.45
N LEU A 108 15.18 -22.84 -21.58
CA LEU A 108 15.88 -21.55 -21.79
C LEU A 108 16.23 -20.83 -20.47
N LEU A 109 16.14 -21.54 -19.35
CA LEU A 109 16.37 -21.02 -18.01
C LEU A 109 17.60 -21.71 -17.41
N ASP A 110 18.46 -20.92 -16.80
CA ASP A 110 19.65 -21.40 -16.12
C ASP A 110 19.23 -22.20 -14.87
N TYR A 111 19.73 -23.42 -14.75
CA TYR A 111 19.50 -24.28 -13.58
C TYR A 111 20.68 -24.21 -12.61
N VAL A 112 20.40 -24.03 -11.32
CA VAL A 112 21.40 -24.00 -10.25
C VAL A 112 20.94 -24.88 -9.09
N GLY A 113 21.66 -25.98 -8.85
CA GLY A 113 21.37 -26.95 -7.80
C GLY A 113 21.93 -28.34 -8.09
N GLY A 114 21.57 -29.32 -7.27
CA GLY A 114 22.02 -30.70 -7.41
C GLY A 114 21.37 -31.44 -8.59
N GLU A 115 21.98 -32.54 -9.02
CA GLU A 115 21.41 -33.42 -10.05
C GLU A 115 20.06 -34.02 -9.61
N LEU A 116 19.07 -33.94 -10.50
CA LEU A 116 17.67 -34.32 -10.28
C LEU A 116 17.44 -35.84 -10.43
N VAL A 117 18.06 -36.61 -9.54
CA VAL A 117 18.02 -38.08 -9.54
C VAL A 117 17.55 -38.64 -8.20
N GLU A 118 17.02 -39.87 -8.20
CA GLU A 118 16.76 -40.62 -6.97
C GLU A 118 18.07 -40.93 -6.24
N ARG A 119 18.05 -40.87 -4.90
CA ARG A 119 19.23 -41.05 -4.03
C ARG A 119 18.91 -41.99 -2.86
N SER A 120 19.94 -42.39 -2.11
CA SER A 120 19.84 -43.52 -1.18
C SER A 120 19.34 -43.19 0.25
N GLY A 121 19.70 -42.03 0.78
CA GLY A 121 19.34 -41.56 2.12
C GLY A 121 17.99 -40.85 2.15
N ILE A 122 17.32 -40.88 3.31
CA ILE A 122 16.00 -40.25 3.55
C ILE A 122 16.06 -39.48 4.88
N ASP A 123 15.48 -38.28 4.90
CA ASP A 123 15.30 -37.53 6.15
C ASP A 123 14.03 -37.92 6.89
N ASN A 124 14.18 -38.18 8.19
CA ASN A 124 13.10 -38.61 9.09
C ASN A 124 12.27 -37.46 9.66
N ASP A 125 12.80 -36.23 9.61
CA ASP A 125 12.22 -35.04 10.25
C ASP A 125 12.27 -33.82 9.31
N PRO A 126 11.25 -32.94 9.32
CA PRO A 126 11.27 -31.65 8.62
C PRO A 126 12.43 -30.77 9.11
N LYS A 127 13.23 -30.26 8.17
CA LYS A 127 14.34 -29.35 8.46
C LYS A 127 14.53 -28.32 7.34
N LEU A 128 15.23 -27.24 7.64
CA LEU A 128 15.78 -26.37 6.61
C LEU A 128 17.08 -26.98 6.09
N LEU A 129 17.12 -27.27 4.78
CA LEU A 129 18.30 -27.64 4.02
C LEU A 129 18.87 -26.38 3.36
N ILE A 130 20.15 -26.12 3.48
CA ILE A 130 20.81 -24.94 2.88
C ILE A 130 21.89 -25.43 1.91
N ASP A 131 21.69 -25.19 0.63
CA ASP A 131 22.64 -25.59 -0.42
C ASP A 131 23.81 -24.62 -0.52
N LEU A 132 24.94 -24.99 0.09
CA LEU A 132 26.21 -24.27 -0.02
C LEU A 132 27.15 -24.91 -1.08
N ALA A 133 26.66 -25.87 -1.88
CA ALA A 133 27.41 -26.42 -3.01
C ALA A 133 27.14 -25.60 -4.28
N ASN A 134 25.92 -25.10 -4.44
CA ASN A 134 25.46 -24.37 -5.63
C ASN A 134 25.03 -22.93 -5.30
N PRO A 135 25.95 -22.04 -4.88
CA PRO A 135 25.66 -20.61 -4.76
C PRO A 135 25.31 -20.02 -6.14
N MET A 136 24.50 -18.97 -6.17
CA MET A 136 24.10 -18.31 -7.42
C MET A 136 25.36 -17.82 -8.19
N PRO A 137 25.57 -18.25 -9.45
CA PRO A 137 26.79 -17.95 -10.20
C PRO A 137 26.87 -16.49 -10.66
N GLY A 138 25.72 -15.82 -10.79
CA GLY A 138 25.57 -14.44 -11.28
C GLY A 138 24.32 -13.76 -10.72
N THR A 139 24.07 -12.53 -11.15
CA THR A 139 22.87 -11.77 -10.74
C THR A 139 21.70 -12.10 -11.66
N GLY A 140 20.48 -12.22 -11.14
CA GLY A 140 19.35 -12.60 -11.99
C GLY A 140 17.99 -12.61 -11.32
N THR A 141 17.06 -13.35 -11.90
CA THR A 141 15.70 -13.55 -11.39
C THR A 141 15.33 -15.03 -11.44
N LEU A 142 15.06 -15.62 -10.27
CA LEU A 142 14.54 -16.97 -10.17
C LEU A 142 13.05 -16.99 -10.46
N THR A 143 12.62 -17.99 -11.24
CA THR A 143 11.25 -18.18 -11.70
C THR A 143 10.60 -19.42 -11.11
N GLY A 144 11.38 -20.40 -10.64
CA GLY A 144 10.86 -21.57 -9.95
C GLY A 144 11.92 -22.49 -9.38
N VAL A 145 11.48 -23.68 -9.00
CA VAL A 145 12.25 -24.73 -8.32
C VAL A 145 11.99 -26.07 -9.01
N SER A 146 13.04 -26.87 -9.18
CA SER A 146 12.95 -28.25 -9.66
C SER A 146 13.49 -29.19 -8.60
N ALA A 147 12.82 -30.31 -8.36
CA ALA A 147 13.34 -31.37 -7.49
C ALA A 147 12.88 -32.76 -7.95
N TYR A 148 13.63 -33.79 -7.56
CA TYR A 148 13.21 -35.19 -7.70
C TYR A 148 12.53 -35.67 -6.41
N PHE A 149 11.21 -35.76 -6.44
CA PHE A 149 10.38 -36.09 -5.28
C PHE A 149 10.17 -37.60 -5.16
N LEU A 150 10.31 -38.17 -3.96
CA LEU A 150 9.98 -39.59 -3.71
C LEU A 150 8.47 -39.82 -3.60
N LYS A 151 7.72 -38.77 -3.22
CA LYS A 151 6.27 -38.79 -2.99
C LYS A 151 5.71 -37.36 -3.00
N PRO A 152 4.37 -37.18 -3.12
CA PRO A 152 3.74 -35.87 -2.97
C PRO A 152 4.04 -35.23 -1.61
N GLY A 153 4.17 -33.91 -1.59
CA GLY A 153 4.49 -33.17 -0.37
C GLY A 153 4.49 -31.65 -0.56
N THR A 154 4.58 -30.91 0.54
CA THR A 154 4.63 -29.46 0.55
C THR A 154 5.97 -28.95 1.09
N PHE A 155 6.42 -27.83 0.55
CA PHE A 155 7.72 -27.28 0.89
C PHE A 155 7.75 -25.75 0.74
N THR A 156 8.88 -25.14 1.10
CA THR A 156 9.08 -23.69 1.02
C THR A 156 10.53 -23.42 0.64
N VAL A 157 10.75 -22.47 -0.25
CA VAL A 157 12.07 -22.06 -0.72
C VAL A 157 12.44 -20.72 -0.06
N GLN A 158 13.71 -20.54 0.28
CA GLN A 158 14.28 -19.32 0.81
C GLN A 158 15.49 -18.90 -0.02
N VAL A 159 15.65 -17.60 -0.25
CA VAL A 159 16.93 -17.06 -0.72
C VAL A 159 17.63 -16.47 0.49
N LEU A 160 18.86 -16.93 0.75
CA LEU A 160 19.69 -16.44 1.84
C LEU A 160 20.93 -15.75 1.28
N ARG A 161 21.18 -14.53 1.74
CA ARG A 161 22.35 -13.74 1.36
C ARG A 161 23.48 -13.94 2.35
N PRO A 162 24.70 -14.31 1.91
CA PRO A 162 25.87 -14.32 2.79
C PRO A 162 26.23 -12.90 3.23
N VAL A 163 26.32 -12.69 4.54
CA VAL A 163 26.79 -11.47 5.19
C VAL A 163 27.79 -11.87 6.26
N GLN A 164 29.08 -11.81 5.93
CA GLN A 164 30.17 -12.34 6.76
C GLN A 164 29.99 -13.85 7.04
N ASP A 165 29.87 -14.25 8.30
CA ASP A 165 29.68 -15.64 8.75
C ASP A 165 28.18 -16.03 8.91
N GLU A 166 27.27 -15.18 8.46
CA GLU A 166 25.82 -15.34 8.58
C GLU A 166 25.11 -15.38 7.22
N LEU A 167 23.99 -16.10 7.16
CA LEU A 167 23.09 -16.19 6.02
C LEU A 167 21.78 -15.49 6.37
N LEU A 168 21.54 -14.33 5.76
CA LEU A 168 20.34 -13.51 5.97
C LEU A 168 19.22 -13.93 5.01
N VAL A 169 18.05 -14.32 5.53
CA VAL A 169 16.89 -14.63 4.67
C VAL A 169 16.35 -13.35 4.04
N ILE A 170 16.63 -13.15 2.75
CA ILE A 170 16.14 -11.98 1.98
C ILE A 170 14.80 -12.24 1.29
N TRP A 171 14.43 -13.50 1.11
CA TRP A 171 13.13 -13.89 0.54
C TRP A 171 12.69 -15.27 1.04
N LYS A 172 11.37 -15.50 1.08
CA LYS A 172 10.73 -16.77 1.42
C LYS A 172 9.50 -16.96 0.52
N SER A 173 9.37 -18.12 -0.11
CA SER A 173 8.23 -18.43 -0.98
C SER A 173 6.93 -18.58 -0.17
N ALA A 174 5.80 -18.55 -0.88
CA ALA A 174 4.59 -19.21 -0.38
C ALA A 174 4.84 -20.74 -0.24
N VAL A 175 3.95 -21.45 0.45
CA VAL A 175 4.03 -22.92 0.49
C VAL A 175 3.78 -23.46 -0.93
N LEU A 176 4.73 -24.23 -1.44
CA LEU A 176 4.67 -24.92 -2.73
C LEU A 176 4.27 -26.37 -2.51
N SER A 177 3.74 -27.02 -3.55
CA SER A 177 3.27 -28.40 -3.51
C SER A 177 3.82 -29.19 -4.69
N ALA A 178 4.37 -30.37 -4.42
CA ALA A 178 4.65 -31.40 -5.42
C ALA A 178 3.52 -32.41 -5.39
N GLU A 179 2.83 -32.59 -6.53
CA GLU A 179 1.60 -33.40 -6.60
C GLU A 179 1.85 -34.91 -6.78
N GLN A 180 3.05 -35.28 -7.23
CA GLN A 180 3.45 -36.65 -7.56
C GLN A 180 4.95 -36.87 -7.32
N ALA A 181 5.38 -38.13 -7.37
CA ALA A 181 6.79 -38.50 -7.35
C ALA A 181 7.48 -38.30 -8.72
N GLY A 182 8.81 -38.28 -8.74
CA GLY A 182 9.66 -38.01 -9.91
C GLY A 182 10.16 -36.55 -9.97
N GLU A 183 10.81 -36.18 -11.08
CA GLU A 183 11.16 -34.78 -11.35
C GLU A 183 9.89 -33.94 -11.44
N GLN A 184 9.79 -32.87 -10.66
CA GLN A 184 8.73 -31.86 -10.74
C GLN A 184 9.35 -30.47 -10.81
N ARG A 185 8.89 -29.67 -11.79
CA ARG A 185 9.23 -28.24 -11.94
C ARG A 185 8.05 -27.41 -11.49
N ILE A 186 8.26 -26.52 -10.54
CA ILE A 186 7.21 -25.76 -9.86
C ILE A 186 7.55 -24.27 -9.92
N ASN A 187 6.72 -23.52 -10.63
CA ASN A 187 6.83 -22.06 -10.73
C ASN A 187 6.65 -21.38 -9.37
N PHE A 188 7.42 -20.32 -9.14
CA PHE A 188 7.13 -19.38 -8.06
C PHE A 188 5.99 -18.44 -8.46
N PRO A 189 4.94 -18.25 -7.62
CA PRO A 189 3.88 -17.27 -7.88
C PRO A 189 4.39 -15.83 -8.02
N VAL A 190 5.57 -15.53 -7.44
CA VAL A 190 6.27 -14.26 -7.55
C VAL A 190 7.74 -14.58 -7.80
N SER A 191 8.27 -14.11 -8.94
CA SER A 191 9.69 -14.24 -9.28
C SER A 191 10.56 -13.39 -8.34
N VAL A 192 11.75 -13.88 -8.00
CA VAL A 192 12.62 -13.25 -7.00
C VAL A 192 13.98 -12.88 -7.59
N GLY A 193 14.42 -11.65 -7.37
CA GLY A 193 15.75 -11.19 -7.75
C GLY A 193 16.83 -11.78 -6.83
N VAL A 194 17.95 -12.21 -7.41
CA VAL A 194 19.10 -12.80 -6.72
C VAL A 194 20.41 -12.15 -7.14
N GLU A 195 21.38 -12.14 -6.24
CA GLU A 195 22.75 -11.68 -6.49
C GLU A 195 23.74 -12.85 -6.50
N GLN A 196 24.90 -12.64 -7.13
CA GLN A 196 25.99 -13.61 -7.13
C GLN A 196 26.39 -13.96 -5.69
N GLY A 197 26.46 -15.26 -5.39
CA GLY A 197 26.78 -15.77 -4.05
C GLY A 197 25.59 -15.93 -3.11
N ASP A 198 24.37 -15.47 -3.46
CA ASP A 198 23.17 -15.86 -2.72
C ASP A 198 23.02 -17.40 -2.75
N VAL A 199 22.55 -18.01 -1.66
CA VAL A 199 22.36 -19.47 -1.52
C VAL A 199 20.90 -19.80 -1.28
N ILE A 200 20.49 -21.03 -1.61
CA ILE A 200 19.08 -21.45 -1.53
C ILE A 200 18.85 -22.35 -0.32
N GLY A 201 17.80 -22.00 0.42
CA GLY A 201 17.24 -22.82 1.50
C GLY A 201 15.97 -23.53 1.06
N TYR A 202 15.81 -24.79 1.45
CA TYR A 202 14.63 -25.60 1.17
C TYR A 202 14.08 -26.21 2.47
N ILE A 203 12.81 -25.97 2.77
CA ILE A 203 12.12 -26.51 3.95
C ILE A 203 11.07 -27.49 3.45
N PHE A 204 11.28 -28.79 3.69
CA PHE A 204 10.31 -29.83 3.35
C PHE A 204 9.46 -30.16 4.57
N HIS A 205 8.15 -29.94 4.48
CA HIS A 205 7.24 -30.02 5.63
C HIS A 205 6.83 -31.45 5.99
N GLN A 206 7.12 -32.42 5.12
CA GLN A 206 6.94 -33.84 5.37
C GLN A 206 8.27 -34.58 5.22
N PRO A 207 8.60 -35.52 6.14
CA PRO A 207 9.82 -36.31 6.07
C PRO A 207 9.78 -37.30 4.90
N GLY A 208 10.95 -37.66 4.35
CA GLY A 208 11.09 -38.55 3.20
C GLY A 208 10.38 -38.09 1.93
N THR A 209 10.33 -36.78 1.70
CA THR A 209 9.81 -36.16 0.47
C THR A 209 10.90 -36.04 -0.60
N LEU A 210 12.15 -35.79 -0.18
CA LEU A 210 13.37 -35.94 -0.98
C LEU A 210 14.27 -37.04 -0.41
N SER A 211 15.11 -37.59 -1.27
CA SER A 211 16.29 -38.38 -0.93
C SER A 211 17.58 -37.55 -0.90
N PHE A 212 18.66 -38.08 -0.32
CA PHE A 212 20.01 -37.50 -0.39
C PHE A 212 21.10 -38.57 -0.48
N ASP A 213 22.31 -38.19 -0.90
CA ASP A 213 23.52 -38.99 -0.67
C ASP A 213 24.51 -38.20 0.17
N GLN A 214 25.44 -38.90 0.83
CA GLN A 214 26.53 -38.31 1.62
C GLN A 214 27.84 -38.30 0.83
N GLY A 215 28.77 -37.41 1.21
CA GLY A 215 30.12 -37.34 0.61
C GLY A 215 30.23 -36.64 -0.75
N THR A 216 29.13 -36.17 -1.35
CA THR A 216 29.12 -35.61 -2.72
C THR A 216 28.62 -34.16 -2.82
N GLY A 217 28.15 -33.56 -1.73
CA GLY A 217 27.61 -32.20 -1.74
C GLY A 217 28.05 -31.37 -0.54
N ASN A 218 27.42 -30.21 -0.37
CA ASN A 218 27.69 -29.27 0.72
C ASN A 218 26.37 -28.68 1.24
N THR A 219 25.30 -29.48 1.28
CA THR A 219 24.03 -29.07 1.88
C THR A 219 24.11 -29.26 3.39
N LEU A 220 24.11 -28.14 4.12
CA LEU A 220 24.01 -28.13 5.59
C LEU A 220 22.54 -28.04 6.00
N TYR A 221 22.23 -28.28 7.28
CA TYR A 221 20.85 -28.22 7.75
C TYR A 221 20.67 -27.64 9.16
N THR A 222 19.43 -27.28 9.49
CA THR A 222 19.02 -26.94 10.86
C THR A 222 17.52 -27.21 11.06
N GLU A 223 17.14 -27.60 12.28
CA GLU A 223 15.73 -27.75 12.68
C GLU A 223 15.01 -26.39 12.77
N SER A 224 15.74 -25.30 13.05
CA SER A 224 15.18 -23.97 13.28
C SER A 224 15.29 -23.08 12.04
N ALA A 225 14.29 -23.13 11.16
CA ALA A 225 14.25 -22.31 9.95
C ALA A 225 14.04 -20.80 10.26
N PRO A 226 15.00 -19.89 9.98
CA PRO A 226 14.82 -18.46 10.12
C PRO A 226 13.66 -17.92 9.26
N ASN A 227 13.04 -16.85 9.73
CA ASN A 227 12.04 -16.09 8.97
C ASN A 227 12.70 -14.97 8.14
N LEU A 228 11.90 -14.35 7.26
CA LEU A 228 12.33 -13.21 6.45
C LEU A 228 12.96 -12.11 7.33
N GLY A 229 14.16 -11.65 6.95
CA GLY A 229 14.93 -10.66 7.69
C GLY A 229 15.69 -11.19 8.92
N GLN A 230 15.62 -12.50 9.23
CA GLN A 230 16.45 -13.15 10.24
C GLN A 230 17.67 -13.80 9.59
N SER A 231 18.76 -13.91 10.35
CA SER A 231 19.98 -14.60 9.93
C SER A 231 20.19 -15.93 10.66
N VAL A 232 20.95 -16.83 10.03
CA VAL A 232 21.51 -18.04 10.65
C VAL A 232 23.02 -18.05 10.49
N LYS A 233 23.75 -18.41 11.55
CA LYS A 233 25.22 -18.54 11.50
C LYS A 233 25.60 -19.82 10.80
N ILE A 234 26.51 -19.76 9.82
CA ILE A 234 26.94 -20.94 9.05
C ILE A 234 27.51 -22.02 10.00
N ARG A 235 28.27 -21.60 11.02
CA ARG A 235 28.87 -22.49 12.05
C ARG A 235 27.85 -23.09 13.04
N ALA A 236 26.58 -22.73 12.96
CA ALA A 236 25.50 -23.27 13.77
C ALA A 236 24.57 -24.20 12.96
N LEU A 237 24.97 -24.55 11.74
CA LEU A 237 24.31 -25.53 10.89
C LEU A 237 24.96 -26.90 11.09
N ASP A 238 24.12 -27.94 11.05
CA ASP A 238 24.52 -29.33 11.18
C ASP A 238 24.87 -29.95 9.81
N GLY A 239 25.53 -31.10 9.84
CA GLY A 239 25.79 -31.91 8.64
C GLY A 239 27.06 -31.58 7.85
N ASP A 240 27.96 -30.73 8.36
CA ASP A 240 29.18 -30.33 7.63
C ASP A 240 30.10 -31.52 7.28
N ASP A 241 30.25 -32.46 8.21
CA ASP A 241 31.00 -33.71 8.00
C ASP A 241 30.27 -34.71 7.08
N GLU A 242 28.95 -34.59 6.91
CA GLU A 242 28.14 -35.53 6.12
C GLU A 242 28.20 -35.25 4.61
N LYS A 243 28.49 -34.00 4.21
CA LYS A 243 28.60 -33.57 2.81
C LYS A 243 27.42 -34.04 1.95
N ARG A 244 26.21 -33.76 2.44
CA ARG A 244 24.96 -34.19 1.80
C ARG A 244 24.72 -33.48 0.46
N ALA A 245 24.18 -34.21 -0.50
CA ALA A 245 23.66 -33.70 -1.77
C ALA A 245 22.20 -34.15 -1.94
N TYR A 246 21.31 -33.18 -2.24
CA TYR A 246 19.89 -33.42 -2.49
C TYR A 246 19.57 -33.16 -3.97
N PRO A 247 18.57 -33.84 -4.56
CA PRO A 247 18.18 -33.66 -5.95
C PRO A 247 17.20 -32.49 -6.07
N VAL A 248 17.68 -31.28 -5.79
CA VAL A 248 16.89 -30.05 -5.82
C VAL A 248 17.74 -28.88 -6.30
N GLY A 249 17.09 -27.96 -7.01
CA GLY A 249 17.69 -26.72 -7.50
C GLY A 249 16.64 -25.71 -7.90
N VAL A 250 17.09 -24.49 -8.18
CA VAL A 250 16.26 -23.40 -8.70
C VAL A 250 16.55 -23.17 -10.18
N TYR A 251 15.60 -22.58 -10.89
CA TYR A 251 15.81 -22.12 -12.25
C TYR A 251 15.37 -20.68 -12.43
N GLY A 252 16.03 -19.97 -13.33
CA GLY A 252 15.81 -18.54 -13.55
C GLY A 252 16.50 -18.00 -14.78
N LEU A 253 16.55 -16.68 -14.87
CA LEU A 253 17.34 -15.93 -15.84
C LEU A 253 18.51 -15.28 -15.11
N LEU A 254 19.73 -15.75 -15.38
CA LEU A 254 20.95 -15.25 -14.77
C LEU A 254 21.77 -14.45 -15.82
N ASN A 255 22.60 -13.52 -15.34
CA ASN A 255 23.50 -12.67 -16.14
C ASN A 255 24.94 -12.81 -15.65
#